data_AF-A0A4V6YXW5-F1
#
_entry.id   AF-A0A4V6YXW5-F1
#
_cell.length_a   1.000
_cell.length_b   1.000
_cell.length_c   1.000
_cell.angle_alpha   90.00
_cell.angle_beta   90.00
_cell.angle_gamma   90.00
#
_symmetry.space_group_name_H-M   'P 1'
#
loop_
_entity.id
_entity.type
_entity.pdbx_description
1 polymer ?
#
loop_
_entity_poly.entity_id
_entity_poly.type
_entity_poly.pdbx_seq_one_letter_code
_entity_poly.pdbx_strand_id
1 'polypeptide(L)'
;MFIPMLSQKADSYAEQADTRGIERMHLLAGFGLSLMLAAVVTVSFLVGSSAVKSLLDAIPEFIKHGLSVATGIIPALGFAMLARLLINKKVAPFFFLGFALMAYLKIPVTGIAILGAIVAVVMVNTTAHNAPRPTTDQGVSDDDEDDF
;
A
#
# COMPACT_ATOMS: atom_id res chain seq x y z
N MET A 1 -14.27 10.67 19.11
CA MET A 1 -14.37 10.84 20.58
C MET A 1 -13.50 9.86 21.37
N PHE A 2 -13.27 8.62 20.91
CA PHE A 2 -12.45 7.62 21.63
C PHE A 2 -10.91 7.82 21.56
N ILE A 3 -10.41 8.53 20.55
CA ILE A 3 -8.98 8.74 20.30
C ILE A 3 -8.25 9.55 21.39
N PRO A 4 -8.77 10.70 21.90
CA PRO A 4 -8.06 11.46 22.95
C PRO A 4 -8.01 10.73 24.31
N MET A 5 -9.02 9.92 24.62
CA MET A 5 -9.11 9.18 25.90
C MET A 5 -8.13 7.99 25.95
N LEU A 6 -7.87 7.35 24.80
CA LEU A 6 -6.85 6.31 24.68
C LEU A 6 -5.43 6.90 24.77
N SER A 7 -5.21 8.10 24.22
CA SER A 7 -3.93 8.81 24.32
C SER A 7 -3.57 9.15 25.76
N GLN A 8 -4.48 9.78 26.52
CA GLN A 8 -4.21 10.14 27.93
C GLN A 8 -3.94 8.92 28.81
N LYS A 9 -4.62 7.80 28.54
CA LYS A 9 -4.42 6.57 29.31
C LYS A 9 -3.14 5.84 28.88
N ALA A 10 -2.73 5.93 27.62
CA ALA A 10 -1.42 5.46 27.15
C ALA A 10 -0.27 6.29 27.74
N ASP A 11 -0.42 7.62 27.85
CA ASP A 11 0.58 8.51 28.45
C ASP A 11 0.80 8.16 29.94
N SER A 12 -0.26 7.84 30.68
CA SER A 12 -0.15 7.41 32.09
C SER A 12 0.53 6.03 32.27
N TYR A 13 0.41 5.12 31.29
CA TYR A 13 1.15 3.84 31.30
C TYR A 13 2.61 4.02 30.86
N ALA A 14 2.90 5.01 30.00
CA ALA A 14 4.26 5.39 29.62
C ALA A 14 5.04 6.02 30.79
N GLU A 15 4.38 6.85 31.60
CA GLU A 15 4.96 7.44 32.82
C GLU A 15 5.31 6.39 33.89
N GLN A 16 4.61 5.24 33.89
CA GLN A 16 4.86 4.10 34.79
C GLN A 16 5.90 3.10 34.25
N ALA A 17 6.50 3.36 33.08
CA ALA A 17 7.44 2.47 32.38
C ALA A 17 6.93 1.02 32.16
N ASP A 18 5.60 0.81 32.18
CA ASP A 18 4.98 -0.50 31.98
C ASP A 18 4.77 -0.76 30.48
N THR A 19 5.80 -1.32 29.86
CA THR A 19 5.81 -1.71 28.43
C THR A 19 4.67 -2.69 28.06
N ARG A 20 4.21 -3.53 29.01
CA ARG A 20 3.12 -4.48 28.79
C ARG A 20 1.75 -3.81 28.81
N GLY A 21 1.57 -2.76 29.61
CA GLY A 21 0.36 -1.93 29.63
C GLY A 21 0.14 -1.20 28.31
N ILE A 22 1.23 -0.67 27.72
CA ILE A 22 1.20 0.04 26.43
C ILE A 22 0.87 -0.92 25.28
N GLU A 23 1.48 -2.11 25.23
CA GLU A 23 1.20 -3.12 24.21
C GLU A 23 -0.27 -3.56 24.21
N ARG A 24 -0.83 -3.83 25.40
CA ARG A 24 -2.25 -4.19 25.55
C ARG A 24 -3.16 -3.07 25.12
N MET A 25 -2.83 -1.81 25.41
CA MET A 25 -3.64 -0.67 24.99
C MET A 25 -3.59 -0.45 23.48
N HIS A 26 -2.43 -0.66 22.85
CA HIS A 26 -2.29 -0.59 21.40
C HIS A 26 -3.12 -1.69 20.70
N LEU A 27 -3.06 -2.93 21.20
CA LEU A 27 -3.86 -4.04 20.70
C LEU A 27 -5.36 -3.81 20.94
N LEU A 28 -5.76 -3.32 22.11
CA LEU A 28 -7.15 -3.01 22.42
C LEU A 28 -7.69 -1.86 21.55
N ALA A 29 -6.87 -0.85 21.25
CA ALA A 29 -7.23 0.25 20.37
C ALA A 29 -7.41 -0.21 18.92
N GLY A 30 -6.47 -1.01 18.41
CA GLY A 30 -6.56 -1.59 17.06
C GLY A 30 -7.73 -2.55 16.92
N PHE A 31 -7.89 -3.48 17.88
CA PHE A 31 -8.99 -4.43 17.89
C PHE A 31 -10.34 -3.74 18.11
N GLY A 32 -10.42 -2.77 19.02
CA GLY A 32 -11.64 -2.01 19.29
C GLY A 32 -12.13 -1.20 18.10
N LEU A 33 -11.22 -0.55 17.38
CA LEU A 33 -11.56 0.17 16.14
C LEU A 33 -12.05 -0.80 15.06
N SER A 34 -11.34 -1.93 14.88
CA SER A 34 -11.73 -2.95 13.91
C SER A 34 -13.08 -3.58 14.25
N LEU A 35 -13.36 -3.84 15.53
CA LEU A 35 -14.63 -4.38 16.02
C LEU A 35 -15.77 -3.38 15.83
N MET A 36 -15.53 -2.09 16.08
CA MET A 36 -16.51 -1.04 15.85
C MET A 36 -16.87 -0.93 14.36
N LEU A 37 -15.88 -0.91 13.46
CA LEU A 37 -16.13 -0.92 12.02
C LEU A 37 -16.87 -2.19 11.58
N ALA A 38 -16.45 -3.36 12.07
CA ALA A 38 -17.12 -4.62 11.77
C ALA A 38 -18.57 -4.62 12.24
N ALA A 39 -18.86 -4.12 13.45
CA ALA A 39 -20.20 -4.01 13.98
C ALA A 39 -21.08 -3.08 13.12
N VAL A 40 -20.56 -1.90 12.74
CA VAL A 40 -21.27 -0.95 11.88
C VAL A 40 -21.58 -1.59 10.52
N VAL A 41 -20.59 -2.19 9.86
CA VAL A 41 -20.77 -2.85 8.56
C VAL A 41 -21.77 -3.99 8.65
N THR A 42 -21.70 -4.80 9.71
CA THR A 42 -22.61 -5.94 9.94
C THR A 42 -24.05 -5.46 10.10
N VAL A 43 -24.29 -4.44 10.92
CA VAL A 43 -25.63 -3.85 11.11
C VAL A 43 -26.14 -3.23 9.81
N SER A 44 -25.28 -2.49 9.09
CA SER A 44 -25.63 -1.91 7.79
C SER A 44 -26.00 -2.98 6.76
N PHE A 45 -25.32 -4.14 6.76
CA PHE A 45 -25.64 -5.22 5.83
C PHE A 45 -26.93 -5.97 6.19
N LEU A 46 -27.14 -6.26 7.48
CA LEU A 46 -28.36 -6.91 7.98
C LEU A 46 -29.62 -6.10 7.70
N VAL A 47 -29.57 -4.79 7.95
CA VAL A 47 -30.74 -3.90 7.82
C VAL A 47 -30.88 -3.32 6.41
N GLY A 48 -29.76 -3.06 5.74
CA GLY A 48 -29.73 -2.31 4.48
C GLY A 48 -29.76 -3.16 3.22
N SER A 49 -29.49 -4.47 3.29
CA SER A 49 -29.36 -5.32 2.09
C SER A 49 -30.62 -5.31 1.21
N SER A 50 -31.81 -5.44 1.80
CA SER A 50 -33.09 -5.38 1.08
C SER A 50 -33.35 -3.99 0.47
N ALA A 51 -33.03 -2.92 1.19
CA ALA A 51 -33.22 -1.55 0.70
C ALA A 51 -32.28 -1.24 -0.48
N VAL A 52 -31.01 -1.65 -0.38
CA VAL A 52 -30.02 -1.51 -1.45
C VAL A 52 -30.43 -2.32 -2.68
N LYS A 53 -30.95 -3.54 -2.49
CA LYS A 53 -31.42 -4.36 -3.61
C LYS A 53 -32.60 -3.72 -4.36
N SER A 54 -33.61 -3.22 -3.64
CA SER A 54 -34.76 -2.53 -4.25
C SER A 54 -34.35 -1.25 -4.97
N LEU A 55 -33.37 -0.51 -4.43
CA LEU A 55 -32.80 0.65 -5.09
C LEU A 55 -32.06 0.26 -6.38
N LEU A 56 -31.29 -0.82 -6.35
CA LEU A 56 -30.58 -1.32 -7.53
C LEU A 56 -31.54 -1.82 -8.61
N ASP A 57 -32.62 -2.50 -8.23
CA ASP A 57 -33.64 -3.00 -9.16
C ASP A 57 -34.44 -1.86 -9.84
N ALA A 58 -34.52 -0.68 -9.21
CA ALA A 58 -35.12 0.52 -9.78
C ALA A 58 -34.21 1.27 -10.78
N ILE A 59 -32.91 0.97 -10.80
CA ILE A 59 -31.93 1.60 -11.71
C ILE A 59 -31.94 0.86 -13.06
N PRO A 60 -31.98 1.58 -14.20
CA PRO A 60 -31.95 0.97 -15.52
C PRO A 60 -30.62 0.22 -15.80
N GLU A 61 -30.69 -0.85 -16.59
CA GLU A 61 -29.55 -1.74 -16.90
C GLU A 61 -28.30 -1.01 -17.40
N PHE A 62 -28.47 0.04 -18.22
CA PHE A 62 -27.34 0.82 -18.72
C PHE A 62 -26.49 1.43 -17.60
N ILE A 63 -27.11 1.93 -16.53
CA ILE A 63 -26.41 2.55 -15.40
C ILE A 63 -25.77 1.47 -14.52
N LYS A 64 -26.46 0.35 -14.29
CA LYS A 64 -25.90 -0.80 -13.54
C LYS A 64 -24.67 -1.37 -14.24
N HIS A 65 -24.74 -1.52 -15.56
CA HIS A 65 -23.62 -1.96 -16.37
C HIS A 65 -22.45 -0.96 -16.32
N GLY A 66 -22.74 0.35 -16.46
CA GLY A 66 -21.73 1.41 -16.31
C GLY A 66 -21.03 1.38 -14.95
N LEU A 67 -21.77 1.20 -13.86
CA LEU A 67 -21.22 1.07 -12.51
C LEU A 67 -20.35 -0.19 -12.35
N SER A 68 -20.78 -1.32 -12.94
CA SER A 68 -19.98 -2.56 -12.93
C SER A 68 -18.66 -2.40 -13.68
N VAL A 69 -18.66 -1.70 -14.81
CA VAL A 69 -17.42 -1.42 -15.56
C VAL A 69 -16.54 -0.46 -14.77
N ALA A 70 -17.10 0.60 -14.20
CA ALA A 70 -16.35 1.58 -13.41
C ALA A 70 -15.69 0.95 -12.18
N THR A 71 -16.40 0.11 -11.43
CA THR A 71 -15.84 -0.62 -10.29
C THR A 71 -14.81 -1.66 -10.72
N GLY A 72 -15.00 -2.29 -11.88
CA GLY A 72 -14.04 -3.22 -12.50
C GLY A 72 -12.71 -2.59 -12.92
N ILE A 73 -12.64 -1.27 -13.12
CA ILE A 73 -11.42 -0.55 -13.49
C ILE A 73 -10.57 -0.18 -12.25
N ILE A 74 -11.14 -0.18 -11.04
CA ILE A 74 -10.45 0.20 -9.79
C ILE A 74 -9.14 -0.62 -9.57
N PRO A 75 -9.12 -1.96 -9.78
CA PRO A 75 -7.88 -2.73 -9.65
C PRO A 75 -6.80 -2.30 -10.65
N ALA A 76 -7.17 -1.95 -11.89
CA ALA A 76 -6.23 -1.47 -12.90
C ALA A 76 -5.61 -0.12 -12.50
N LEU A 77 -6.41 0.79 -11.93
CA LEU A 77 -5.92 2.04 -11.36
C LEU A 77 -4.96 1.80 -10.19
N GLY A 78 -5.23 0.78 -9.36
CA GLY A 78 -4.32 0.34 -8.30
C GLY A 78 -2.94 -0.07 -8.84
N PHE A 79 -2.91 -0.90 -9.89
CA PHE A 79 -1.66 -1.28 -10.55
C PHE A 79 -0.96 -0.11 -11.22
N ALA A 80 -1.70 0.85 -11.79
CA ALA A 80 -1.12 2.05 -12.37
C ALA A 80 -0.43 2.94 -11.31
N MET A 81 -1.03 3.09 -10.12
CA MET A 81 -0.40 3.83 -9.02
C MET A 81 0.88 3.16 -8.54
N LEU A 82 0.88 1.83 -8.39
CA LEU A 82 2.08 1.06 -8.05
C LEU A 82 3.16 1.17 -9.13
N ALA A 83 2.77 1.04 -10.39
CA ALA A 83 3.67 1.17 -11.53
C ALA A 83 4.29 2.58 -11.59
N ARG A 84 3.51 3.64 -11.33
CA ARG A 84 4.02 5.01 -11.26
C ARG A 84 5.06 5.19 -10.15
N LEU A 85 4.90 4.52 -9.01
CA LEU A 85 5.84 4.58 -7.89
C LEU A 85 7.13 3.79 -8.18
N LEU A 86 7.03 2.66 -8.88
CA LEU A 86 8.14 1.71 -9.06
C LEU A 86 8.92 1.92 -10.36
N ILE A 87 8.27 2.35 -11.44
CA ILE A 87 8.88 2.44 -12.76
C ILE A 87 9.68 3.72 -12.89
N ASN A 88 10.97 3.57 -13.15
CA ASN A 88 11.87 4.63 -13.59
C ASN A 88 12.53 4.21 -14.93
N LYS A 89 13.12 5.15 -15.67
CA LYS A 89 13.75 4.91 -16.98
C LYS A 89 14.72 3.72 -17.01
N LYS A 90 15.42 3.47 -15.89
CA LYS A 90 16.37 2.34 -15.75
C LYS A 90 15.70 0.98 -15.61
N VAL A 91 14.52 0.92 -14.97
CA VAL A 91 13.83 -0.35 -14.66
C VAL A 91 12.63 -0.63 -15.58
N ALA A 92 12.17 0.37 -16.34
CA ALA A 92 11.08 0.23 -17.30
C ALA A 92 11.27 -0.94 -18.29
N PRO A 93 12.48 -1.18 -18.86
CA PRO A 93 12.68 -2.32 -19.76
C PRO A 93 12.39 -3.68 -19.09
N PHE A 94 12.74 -3.84 -17.81
CA PHE A 94 12.49 -5.07 -17.06
C PHE A 94 11.01 -5.31 -16.79
N PHE A 95 10.24 -4.23 -16.59
CA PHE A 95 8.78 -4.30 -16.44
C PHE A 95 8.11 -4.82 -17.72
N PHE A 96 8.45 -4.24 -18.88
CA PHE A 96 7.91 -4.69 -20.17
C PHE A 96 8.35 -6.10 -20.52
N LEU A 97 9.58 -6.47 -20.18
CA LEU A 97 10.09 -7.83 -20.35
C LEU A 97 9.25 -8.83 -19.53
N GLY A 98 9.05 -8.58 -18.24
CA GLY A 98 8.22 -9.43 -17.38
C GLY A 98 6.77 -9.54 -17.88
N PHE A 99 6.19 -8.45 -18.37
CA PHE A 99 4.86 -8.44 -18.98
C PHE A 99 4.80 -9.30 -20.26
N ALA A 100 5.81 -9.19 -21.14
CA ALA A 100 5.89 -10.03 -22.33
C ALA A 100 6.04 -11.51 -21.98
N LEU A 101 6.91 -11.86 -21.03
CA LEU A 101 7.05 -13.24 -20.56
C LEU A 101 5.72 -13.77 -20.00
N MET A 102 4.97 -12.95 -19.27
CA MET A 102 3.64 -13.34 -18.76
C MET A 102 2.66 -13.67 -19.88
N ALA A 103 2.56 -12.79 -20.88
CA ALA A 103 1.62 -12.94 -21.98
C ALA A 103 1.92 -14.15 -22.87
N TYR A 104 3.20 -14.42 -23.17
CA TYR A 104 3.59 -15.48 -24.09
C TYR A 104 3.73 -16.85 -23.41
N LEU A 105 4.29 -16.90 -22.21
CA LEU A 105 4.59 -18.16 -21.52
C LEU A 105 3.45 -18.65 -20.63
N LYS A 106 2.40 -17.83 -20.44
CA LYS A 106 1.23 -18.12 -19.58
C LYS A 106 1.63 -18.57 -18.16
N ILE A 107 2.78 -18.11 -17.68
CA ILE A 107 3.26 -18.38 -16.32
C ILE A 107 2.46 -17.51 -15.34
N PRO A 108 2.09 -18.03 -14.15
CA PRO A 108 1.42 -17.22 -13.13
C PRO A 108 2.28 -16.02 -12.72
N VAL A 109 1.63 -14.91 -12.35
CA VAL A 109 2.28 -13.65 -11.93
C VAL A 109 3.33 -13.90 -10.83
N THR A 110 3.07 -14.83 -9.91
CA THR A 110 4.00 -15.24 -8.85
C THR A 110 5.32 -15.78 -9.40
N GLY A 111 5.30 -16.58 -10.47
CA GLY A 111 6.53 -17.14 -11.06
C GLY A 111 7.42 -16.06 -11.66
N ILE A 112 6.82 -15.05 -12.28
CA ILE A 112 7.53 -13.90 -12.85
C ILE A 112 8.06 -12.99 -11.76
N ALA A 113 7.32 -12.83 -10.66
CA ALA A 113 7.77 -12.10 -9.49
C ALA A 113 9.04 -12.71 -8.87
N ILE A 114 9.11 -14.05 -8.77
CA ILE A 114 10.31 -14.74 -8.27
C ILE A 114 11.50 -14.52 -9.20
N LEU A 115 11.32 -14.64 -10.53
CA LEU A 115 12.38 -14.36 -11.50
C LEU A 115 12.85 -12.90 -11.43
N GLY A 116 11.91 -11.95 -11.32
CA GLY A 116 12.21 -10.55 -11.14
C GLY A 116 13.00 -10.27 -9.85
N ALA A 117 12.67 -10.94 -8.74
CA ALA A 117 13.39 -10.82 -7.48
C ALA A 117 14.84 -11.33 -7.59
N ILE A 118 15.07 -12.46 -8.27
CA ILE A 118 16.42 -12.99 -8.52
C ILE A 118 17.24 -11.99 -9.35
N VAL A 119 16.66 -11.47 -10.44
CA VAL A 119 17.33 -10.46 -11.29
C VAL A 119 17.65 -9.20 -10.49
N ALA A 120 16.74 -8.73 -9.63
CA ALA A 120 16.95 -7.56 -8.78
C ALA A 120 18.11 -7.78 -7.78
N VAL A 121 18.17 -8.93 -7.11
CA VAL A 121 19.26 -9.26 -6.17
C VAL A 121 20.62 -9.29 -6.88
N VAL A 122 20.70 -9.92 -8.05
CA VAL A 122 21.94 -9.98 -8.85
C VAL A 122 22.36 -8.58 -9.31
N MET A 123 21.42 -7.74 -9.75
CA MET A 123 21.70 -6.37 -10.18
C MET A 123 22.21 -5.48 -9.03
N VAL A 124 21.62 -5.62 -7.84
CA VAL A 124 22.07 -4.89 -6.65
C VAL A 124 23.46 -5.34 -6.23
N ASN A 125 23.72 -6.65 -6.21
CA ASN A 125 25.03 -7.19 -5.82
C ASN A 125 26.16 -6.72 -6.77
N THR A 126 25.91 -6.79 -8.08
CA THR A 126 26.87 -6.33 -9.11
C THR A 126 27.09 -4.81 -9.09
N THR A 127 26.03 -4.03 -8.85
CA THR A 127 26.16 -2.56 -8.72
C THR A 127 26.89 -2.18 -7.43
N ALA A 128 26.66 -2.89 -6.32
CA ALA A 128 27.34 -2.67 -5.05
C ALA A 128 28.85 -2.99 -5.12
N HIS A 129 29.27 -3.90 -5.98
CA HIS A 129 30.69 -4.18 -6.23
C HIS A 129 31.38 -3.16 -7.17
N ASN A 130 30.62 -2.42 -7.97
CA ASN A 130 31.14 -1.40 -8.89
C ASN A 130 31.01 0.04 -8.37
N ALA A 131 30.46 0.26 -7.18
CA ALA A 131 30.39 1.59 -6.57
C ALA A 131 31.78 2.00 -6.00
N PRO A 132 32.39 3.12 -6.44
CA PRO A 132 33.50 3.71 -5.72
C PRO A 132 33.04 4.00 -4.29
N ARG A 133 33.77 3.48 -3.29
CA ARG A 133 33.52 3.79 -1.88
C ARG A 133 33.50 5.32 -1.72
N PRO A 134 32.44 5.93 -1.16
CA PRO A 134 32.49 7.35 -0.85
C PRO A 134 33.57 7.53 0.22
N THR A 135 34.68 8.17 -0.16
CA THR A 135 35.64 8.71 0.81
C THR A 135 34.88 9.74 1.63
N THR A 136 34.78 9.50 2.94
CA THR A 136 34.35 10.49 3.91
C THR A 136 35.24 11.71 3.77
N ASP A 137 34.74 12.77 3.14
CA ASP A 137 35.33 14.09 3.23
C ASP A 137 34.51 14.89 4.24
N GLN A 138 35.03 14.95 5.47
CA GLN A 138 34.67 16.01 6.41
C GLN A 138 35.45 17.25 5.98
N GLY A 139 34.76 18.17 5.31
CA GLY A 139 35.29 19.48 4.98
C GLY A 139 34.14 20.49 4.99
N VAL A 140 34.00 21.20 6.09
CA VAL A 140 33.24 22.45 6.14
C VAL A 140 33.97 23.46 5.28
N SER A 141 33.27 24.01 4.27
CA SER A 141 33.48 25.38 3.81
C SER A 141 32.21 25.86 3.13
N ASP A 142 31.72 26.98 3.66
CA ASP A 142 30.70 27.87 3.15
C ASP A 142 30.90 28.26 1.68
N ASP A 143 29.85 28.95 1.19
CA ASP A 143 29.84 29.92 0.10
C ASP A 143 29.46 29.41 -1.30
N ASP A 144 28.21 29.77 -1.63
CA ASP A 144 27.84 30.62 -2.76
C ASP A 144 27.19 30.02 -4.02
N GLU A 145 26.07 30.68 -4.35
CA GLU A 145 25.44 30.92 -5.67
C GLU A 145 24.38 29.92 -6.18
N ASP A 146 23.13 30.21 -5.80
CA ASP A 146 22.11 30.79 -6.69
C ASP A 146 22.09 30.41 -8.19
N ASP A 147 20.84 30.24 -8.64
CA ASP A 147 20.31 30.60 -9.96
C ASP A 147 20.22 29.58 -11.12
N PHE A 148 18.93 29.34 -11.48
CA PHE A 148 18.29 28.77 -12.69
C PHE A 148 18.06 27.24 -12.83
#